data_AF-A0A1J4J2Q6-F1
#
_entry.id   AF-A0A1J4J2Q6-F1
#
_cell.length_a   1.000
_cell.length_b   1.000
_cell.length_c   1.000
_cell.angle_alpha   90.00
_cell.angle_beta   90.00
_cell.angle_gamma   90.00
#
_symmetry.space_group_name_H-M   'P 1'
#
loop_
_entity.id
_entity.type
_entity.pdbx_description
1 polymer ?
#
loop_
_entity_poly.entity_id
_entity_poly.type
_entity_poly.pdbx_seq_one_letter_code
_entity_poly.pdbx_strand_id
1 'polypeptide(L)'
;MDARELIERKREFHKNKVKYQLSIQRTSLSREGLLNLSDLRIDSLKDLGTQKYLKTLNISETDIASLESLPPQPNLQQIVCDNTDIDSFVGLSRHPKLKSVSFLHTPLSERENFRLSCLVIVGQMLSVINGVPVTQRERIQAAEYPVISRYLLEAGWDIQVPVPSIDDFRELAMDFRLKLKGCDLEFTNDESQKYLIPPPQLVPINTFQVADFDEDLEDDEMETPKDIDLDIDLQNFIYEKLHSIGINVTKGPNMQREIVAAVSGLADLVKNFEGCYKEVFQLNDYYTEE
;
A
#
# COMPACT_ATOMS: atom_id res chain seq x y z
N MET A 1 -42.90 21.58 -9.69
CA MET A 1 -41.99 20.93 -8.73
C MET A 1 -42.71 20.88 -7.40
N ASP A 2 -43.07 19.68 -6.94
CA ASP A 2 -43.85 19.45 -5.71
C ASP A 2 -42.96 19.68 -4.46
N ALA A 3 -43.57 20.08 -3.33
CA ALA A 3 -42.86 20.35 -2.08
C ALA A 3 -42.10 19.11 -1.56
N ARG A 4 -42.63 17.91 -1.82
CA ARG A 4 -41.98 16.63 -1.48
C ARG A 4 -40.70 16.41 -2.28
N GLU A 5 -40.76 16.65 -3.58
CA GLU A 5 -39.60 16.54 -4.50
C GLU A 5 -38.49 17.53 -4.09
N LEU A 6 -38.85 18.75 -3.68
CA LEU A 6 -37.88 19.73 -3.20
C LEU A 6 -37.20 19.28 -1.88
N ILE A 7 -37.93 18.63 -0.97
CA ILE A 7 -37.37 18.12 0.29
C ILE A 7 -36.43 16.94 0.02
N GLU A 8 -36.80 16.03 -0.87
CA GLU A 8 -35.96 14.89 -1.25
C GLU A 8 -34.67 15.35 -1.90
N ARG A 9 -34.74 16.25 -2.89
CA ARG A 9 -33.54 16.84 -3.51
C ARG A 9 -32.62 17.53 -2.49
N LYS A 10 -33.18 18.25 -1.52
CA LYS A 10 -32.40 18.89 -0.44
C LYS A 10 -31.72 17.86 0.46
N ARG A 11 -32.40 16.76 0.78
CA ARG A 11 -31.83 15.66 1.58
C ARG A 11 -30.71 14.95 0.84
N GLU A 12 -30.93 14.63 -0.43
CA GLU A 12 -29.94 13.99 -1.30
C GLU A 12 -28.69 14.87 -1.44
N PHE A 13 -28.87 16.17 -1.71
CA PHE A 13 -27.78 17.13 -1.75
C PHE A 13 -27.01 17.21 -0.42
N HIS A 14 -27.71 17.14 0.72
CA HIS A 14 -27.06 17.16 2.03
C HIS A 14 -26.29 15.86 2.31
N LYS A 15 -26.83 14.70 1.90
CA LYS A 15 -26.18 13.38 2.02
C LYS A 15 -24.83 13.36 1.29
N ASN A 16 -24.73 14.01 0.14
CA ASN A 16 -23.51 14.04 -0.69
C ASN A 16 -22.40 14.96 -0.15
N LYS A 17 -22.56 15.59 1.02
CA LYS A 17 -21.49 16.40 1.61
C LYS A 17 -20.52 15.51 2.39
N VAL A 18 -19.22 15.58 2.06
CA VAL A 18 -18.15 14.86 2.80
C VAL A 18 -18.20 15.14 4.31
N LYS A 19 -18.40 16.41 4.71
CA LYS A 19 -18.54 16.79 6.13
C LYS A 19 -19.75 16.15 6.80
N TYR A 20 -20.85 15.95 6.08
CA TYR A 20 -22.02 15.25 6.58
C TYR A 20 -21.70 13.76 6.79
N GLN A 21 -21.06 13.12 5.80
CA GLN A 21 -20.62 11.73 5.91
C GLN A 21 -19.66 11.49 7.08
N LEU A 22 -18.67 12.39 7.26
CA LEU A 22 -17.79 12.36 8.43
C LEU A 22 -18.55 12.43 9.76
N SER A 23 -19.61 13.24 9.83
CA SER A 23 -20.38 13.39 11.06
C SER A 23 -21.14 12.12 11.43
N ILE A 24 -21.74 11.44 10.45
CA ILE A 24 -22.56 10.24 10.68
C ILE A 24 -21.71 8.96 10.79
N GLN A 25 -20.53 8.93 10.16
CA GLN A 25 -19.62 7.78 10.19
C GLN A 25 -18.50 7.91 11.23
N ARG A 26 -18.56 8.91 12.12
CA ARG A 26 -17.53 9.18 13.14
C ARG A 26 -17.15 7.96 13.97
N THR A 27 -18.12 7.09 14.28
CA THR A 27 -17.90 5.87 15.06
C THR A 27 -17.16 4.79 14.27
N SER A 28 -17.50 4.57 12.99
CA SER A 28 -16.76 3.62 12.14
C SER A 28 -15.34 4.13 11.90
N LEU A 29 -15.18 5.44 11.64
CA LEU A 29 -13.87 6.06 11.48
C LEU A 29 -12.99 5.95 12.73
N SER A 30 -13.54 6.11 13.93
CA SER A 30 -12.74 6.03 15.17
C SER A 30 -12.43 4.61 15.63
N ARG A 31 -13.34 3.65 15.39
CA ARG A 31 -13.20 2.26 15.85
C ARG A 31 -12.47 1.38 14.84
N GLU A 32 -12.85 1.49 13.57
CA GLU A 32 -12.37 0.62 12.49
C GLU A 32 -11.36 1.37 11.60
N GLY A 33 -11.43 2.70 11.56
CA GLY A 33 -10.65 3.49 10.61
C GLY A 33 -11.24 3.49 9.20
N LEU A 34 -12.51 3.10 9.06
CA LEU A 34 -13.20 3.06 7.78
C LEU A 34 -13.99 4.35 7.56
N LEU A 35 -13.88 4.90 6.35
CA LEU A 35 -14.81 5.89 5.82
C LEU A 35 -15.32 5.38 4.47
N ASN A 36 -16.62 5.15 4.38
CA ASN A 36 -17.27 4.71 3.16
C ASN A 36 -18.06 5.85 2.52
N LEU A 37 -17.60 6.34 1.38
CA LEU A 37 -18.24 7.35 0.56
C LEU A 37 -18.82 6.78 -0.73
N SER A 38 -18.94 5.44 -0.84
CA SER A 38 -19.42 4.80 -2.06
C SER A 38 -20.86 5.16 -2.40
N ASP A 39 -21.21 5.17 -3.69
CA ASP A 39 -22.56 5.48 -4.20
C ASP A 39 -23.05 6.86 -3.73
N LEU A 40 -22.16 7.85 -3.81
CA LEU A 40 -22.44 9.25 -3.51
C LEU A 40 -22.00 10.14 -4.67
N ARG A 41 -22.77 11.19 -4.95
CA ARG A 41 -22.40 12.21 -5.94
C ARG A 41 -21.40 13.21 -5.35
N ILE A 42 -20.19 12.73 -5.11
CA ILE A 42 -19.05 13.50 -4.62
C ILE A 42 -18.03 13.57 -5.75
N ASP A 43 -17.58 14.78 -6.07
CA ASP A 43 -16.55 15.06 -7.09
C ASP A 43 -15.20 15.46 -6.47
N SER A 44 -15.17 15.71 -5.15
CA SER A 44 -13.99 16.23 -4.45
C SER A 44 -13.90 15.80 -2.99
N LEU A 45 -12.68 15.48 -2.56
CA LEU A 45 -12.32 15.10 -1.19
C LEU A 45 -11.69 16.25 -0.40
N LYS A 46 -11.68 17.48 -0.94
CA LYS A 46 -11.05 18.64 -0.30
C LYS A 46 -11.58 18.91 1.11
N ASP A 47 -12.88 18.69 1.30
CA ASP A 47 -13.57 18.90 2.57
C ASP A 47 -13.33 17.79 3.61
N LEU A 48 -12.63 16.71 3.24
CA LEU A 48 -12.29 15.61 4.14
C LEU A 48 -11.33 16.07 5.25
N GLY A 49 -10.37 16.92 4.92
CA GLY A 49 -9.24 17.25 5.79
C GLY A 49 -8.38 16.02 6.15
N THR A 50 -7.37 16.21 6.99
CA THR A 50 -6.54 15.10 7.49
C THR A 50 -7.24 14.38 8.63
N GLN A 51 -7.42 13.06 8.50
CA GLN A 51 -8.10 12.22 9.46
C GLN A 51 -7.11 11.28 10.18
N LYS A 52 -6.95 11.46 11.50
CA LYS A 52 -5.98 10.70 12.31
C LYS A 52 -6.22 9.19 12.31
N TYR A 53 -7.49 8.78 12.27
CA TYR A 53 -7.88 7.37 12.42
C TYR A 53 -8.17 6.67 11.08
N LEU A 54 -8.18 7.40 9.97
CA LEU A 54 -8.52 6.84 8.66
C LEU A 54 -7.46 5.84 8.21
N LYS A 55 -7.89 4.59 8.01
CA LYS A 55 -7.11 3.45 7.50
C LYS A 55 -7.64 2.96 6.16
N THR A 56 -8.95 2.97 5.96
CA THR A 56 -9.59 2.53 4.72
C THR A 56 -10.53 3.61 4.23
N LEU A 57 -10.33 4.04 2.99
CA LEU A 57 -11.20 4.97 2.28
C LEU A 57 -11.82 4.23 1.10
N ASN A 58 -13.16 4.19 1.05
CA ASN A 58 -13.90 3.72 -0.10
C ASN A 58 -14.62 4.90 -0.75
N ILE A 59 -14.34 5.16 -2.02
CA ILE A 59 -14.97 6.18 -2.86
C ILE A 59 -15.52 5.58 -4.16
N SER A 60 -15.84 4.30 -4.16
CA SER A 60 -16.34 3.59 -5.33
C SER A 60 -17.70 4.15 -5.79
N GLU A 61 -17.99 4.15 -7.08
CA GLU A 61 -19.26 4.68 -7.61
C GLU A 61 -19.49 6.16 -7.20
N THR A 62 -18.45 6.98 -7.31
CA THR A 62 -18.51 8.43 -7.11
C THR A 62 -18.04 9.17 -8.36
N ASP A 63 -18.31 10.47 -8.45
CA ASP A 63 -17.92 11.34 -9.58
C ASP A 63 -16.46 11.84 -9.45
N ILE A 64 -15.63 11.18 -8.65
CA ILE A 64 -14.23 11.57 -8.44
C ILE A 64 -13.39 11.14 -9.64
N ALA A 65 -12.82 12.12 -10.34
CA ALA A 65 -11.91 11.89 -11.47
C ALA A 65 -10.41 11.95 -11.09
N SER A 66 -10.07 12.36 -9.86
CA SER A 66 -8.67 12.42 -9.40
C SER A 66 -8.56 12.43 -7.88
N LEU A 67 -7.49 11.82 -7.37
CA LEU A 67 -7.11 11.86 -5.95
C LEU A 67 -6.36 13.15 -5.58
N GLU A 68 -6.20 14.12 -6.49
CA GLU A 68 -5.57 15.41 -6.18
C GLU A 68 -6.24 16.12 -5.00
N SER A 69 -7.56 16.02 -4.90
CA SER A 69 -8.36 16.64 -3.84
C SER A 69 -8.25 15.94 -2.49
N LEU A 70 -7.67 14.73 -2.43
CA LEU A 70 -7.44 13.99 -1.20
C LEU A 70 -6.22 14.58 -0.46
N PRO A 71 -6.41 15.20 0.72
CA PRO A 71 -5.28 15.66 1.50
C PRO A 71 -4.47 14.47 2.04
N PRO A 72 -3.17 14.66 2.35
CA PRO A 72 -2.34 13.62 2.95
C PRO A 72 -2.99 13.00 4.19
N GLN A 73 -3.02 11.66 4.22
CA GLN A 73 -3.59 10.86 5.30
C GLN A 73 -2.47 10.02 5.94
N PRO A 74 -2.10 10.27 7.20
CA PRO A 74 -0.90 9.69 7.81
C PRO A 74 -1.02 8.20 8.14
N ASN A 75 -2.26 7.68 8.22
CA ASN A 75 -2.54 6.29 8.60
C ASN A 75 -3.34 5.51 7.56
N LEU A 76 -3.58 6.09 6.38
CA LEU A 76 -4.33 5.43 5.31
C LEU A 76 -3.53 4.26 4.76
N GLN A 77 -4.18 3.10 4.68
CA GLN A 77 -3.62 1.81 4.29
C GLN A 77 -4.31 1.25 3.05
N GLN A 78 -5.58 1.60 2.82
CA GLN A 78 -6.35 1.11 1.69
C GLN A 78 -7.18 2.23 1.07
N ILE A 79 -7.12 2.31 -0.26
CA ILE A 79 -7.98 3.15 -1.07
C ILE A 79 -8.74 2.25 -2.04
N VAL A 80 -10.06 2.40 -2.10
CA VAL A 80 -10.93 1.71 -3.06
C VAL A 80 -11.66 2.78 -3.88
N CYS A 81 -11.42 2.80 -5.19
CA CYS A 81 -11.95 3.77 -6.15
C CYS A 81 -12.64 3.08 -7.33
N ASP A 82 -13.28 1.95 -7.09
CA ASP A 82 -13.83 1.15 -8.18
C ASP A 82 -15.01 1.87 -8.83
N ASN A 83 -15.18 1.74 -10.15
CA ASN A 83 -16.24 2.40 -10.91
C ASN A 83 -16.26 3.93 -10.70
N THR A 84 -15.09 4.57 -10.81
CA THR A 84 -14.92 6.03 -10.79
C THR A 84 -14.27 6.50 -12.09
N ASP A 85 -14.28 7.80 -12.34
CA ASP A 85 -13.67 8.41 -13.52
C ASP A 85 -12.17 8.71 -13.33
N ILE A 86 -11.50 8.06 -12.36
CA ILE A 86 -10.08 8.29 -12.11
C ILE A 86 -9.24 7.88 -13.32
N ASP A 87 -8.49 8.84 -13.87
CA ASP A 87 -7.67 8.68 -15.07
C ASP A 87 -6.18 9.00 -14.86
N SER A 88 -5.80 9.40 -13.65
CA SER A 88 -4.46 9.89 -13.30
C SER A 88 -4.00 9.44 -11.92
N PHE A 89 -2.68 9.36 -11.72
CA PHE A 89 -2.08 8.96 -10.45
C PHE A 89 -1.91 10.11 -9.43
N VAL A 90 -2.37 11.32 -9.77
CA VAL A 90 -2.16 12.53 -8.97
C VAL A 90 -2.67 12.33 -7.56
N GLY A 91 -1.81 12.57 -6.56
CA GLY A 91 -2.18 12.53 -5.14
C GLY A 91 -2.01 11.16 -4.48
N LEU A 92 -1.80 10.09 -5.24
CA LEU A 92 -1.65 8.73 -4.70
C LEU A 92 -0.42 8.60 -3.78
N SER A 93 0.65 9.34 -4.09
CA SER A 93 1.93 9.20 -3.40
C SER A 93 1.90 9.81 -1.97
N ARG A 94 0.91 10.63 -1.66
CA ARG A 94 0.80 11.39 -0.40
C ARG A 94 0.51 10.52 0.85
N HIS A 95 0.35 9.21 0.68
CA HIS A 95 -0.11 8.28 1.71
C HIS A 95 1.01 7.31 2.11
N PRO A 96 1.82 7.63 3.15
CA PRO A 96 3.05 6.90 3.46
C PRO A 96 2.84 5.46 3.96
N LYS A 97 1.61 5.11 4.37
CA LYS A 97 1.27 3.77 4.87
C LYS A 97 0.35 3.00 3.92
N LEU A 98 0.18 3.47 2.69
CA LEU A 98 -0.71 2.85 1.70
C LEU A 98 -0.17 1.47 1.30
N LYS A 99 -1.00 0.44 1.46
CA LYS A 99 -0.69 -0.97 1.21
C LYS A 99 -1.52 -1.58 0.11
N SER A 100 -2.75 -1.10 -0.05
CA SER A 100 -3.71 -1.65 -1.00
C SER A 100 -4.40 -0.53 -1.77
N VAL A 101 -4.51 -0.71 -3.07
CA VAL A 101 -5.28 0.16 -3.95
C VAL A 101 -6.20 -0.67 -4.83
N SER A 102 -7.40 -0.16 -5.07
CA SER A 102 -8.33 -0.70 -6.05
C SER A 102 -8.82 0.42 -6.96
N PHE A 103 -8.66 0.20 -8.25
CA PHE A 103 -9.05 1.08 -9.35
C PHE A 103 -9.84 0.28 -10.40
N LEU A 104 -10.58 -0.76 -9.98
CA LEU A 104 -11.31 -1.61 -10.92
C LEU A 104 -12.32 -0.77 -11.70
N HIS A 105 -12.40 -1.00 -13.01
CA HIS A 105 -13.32 -0.29 -13.89
C HIS A 105 -13.13 1.23 -13.87
N THR A 106 -11.87 1.68 -13.89
CA THR A 106 -11.52 3.11 -14.06
C THR A 106 -10.71 3.29 -15.34
N PRO A 107 -10.72 4.48 -15.98
CA PRO A 107 -9.83 4.75 -17.10
C PRO A 107 -8.34 4.51 -16.76
N LEU A 108 -7.94 4.75 -15.51
CA LEU A 108 -6.58 4.54 -15.05
C LEU A 108 -6.16 3.05 -15.09
N SER A 109 -7.06 2.11 -14.77
CA SER A 109 -6.72 0.68 -14.76
C SER A 109 -6.46 0.10 -16.15
N GLU A 110 -6.96 0.77 -17.19
CA GLU A 110 -6.77 0.37 -18.60
C GLU A 110 -5.46 0.91 -19.21
N ARG A 111 -4.72 1.76 -18.48
CA ARG A 111 -3.44 2.28 -18.96
C ARG A 111 -2.39 1.18 -19.03
N GLU A 112 -1.51 1.28 -20.03
CA GLU A 112 -0.33 0.41 -20.12
C GLU A 112 0.54 0.54 -18.86
N ASN A 113 1.14 -0.56 -18.44
CA ASN A 113 2.01 -0.62 -17.27
C ASN A 113 1.34 -0.13 -15.96
N PHE A 114 0.00 -0.06 -15.89
CA PHE A 114 -0.74 0.46 -14.73
C PHE A 114 -0.24 -0.06 -13.38
N ARG A 115 -0.10 -1.39 -13.25
CA ARG A 115 0.36 -2.02 -12.00
C ARG A 115 1.78 -1.61 -11.63
N LEU A 116 2.67 -1.55 -12.62
CA LEU A 116 4.05 -1.10 -12.44
C LEU A 116 4.08 0.36 -12.02
N SER A 117 3.26 1.22 -12.64
CA SER A 117 3.08 2.63 -12.27
C SER A 117 2.61 2.81 -10.83
N CYS A 118 1.60 2.04 -10.39
CA CYS A 118 1.17 2.06 -8.99
C CYS A 118 2.33 1.72 -8.04
N LEU A 119 3.14 0.72 -8.37
CA LEU A 119 4.25 0.28 -7.54
C LEU A 119 5.40 1.28 -7.49
N VAL A 120 5.74 1.93 -8.60
CA VAL A 120 6.74 3.01 -8.65
C VAL A 120 6.29 4.22 -7.83
N ILE A 121 4.99 4.58 -7.88
CA ILE A 121 4.47 5.75 -7.18
C ILE A 121 4.37 5.53 -5.68
N VAL A 122 3.74 4.43 -5.26
CA VAL A 122 3.51 4.13 -3.84
C VAL A 122 4.78 3.61 -3.18
N GLY A 123 5.56 2.81 -3.92
CA GLY A 123 6.81 2.21 -3.46
C GLY A 123 6.59 0.94 -2.64
N GLN A 124 7.56 0.66 -1.78
CA GLN A 124 7.72 -0.63 -1.08
C GLN A 124 6.49 -1.09 -0.30
N MET A 125 5.68 -0.15 0.21
CA MET A 125 4.55 -0.48 1.07
C MET A 125 3.36 -1.09 0.33
N LEU A 126 3.28 -0.91 -0.99
CA LEU A 126 2.21 -1.46 -1.80
C LEU A 126 2.35 -2.99 -1.89
N SER A 127 1.31 -3.70 -1.47
CA SER A 127 1.27 -5.17 -1.43
C SER A 127 0.13 -5.75 -2.26
N VAL A 128 -0.93 -4.99 -2.52
CA VAL A 128 -2.11 -5.45 -3.27
C VAL A 128 -2.57 -4.36 -4.23
N ILE A 129 -2.84 -4.74 -5.48
CA ILE A 129 -3.43 -3.87 -6.51
C ILE A 129 -4.61 -4.61 -7.12
N ASN A 130 -5.81 -4.01 -7.07
CA ASN A 130 -7.06 -4.57 -7.60
C ASN A 130 -7.33 -6.00 -7.06
N GLY A 131 -7.08 -6.20 -5.76
CA GLY A 131 -7.24 -7.51 -5.10
C GLY A 131 -6.13 -8.53 -5.39
N VAL A 132 -5.22 -8.26 -6.33
CA VAL A 132 -4.12 -9.16 -6.70
C VAL A 132 -2.84 -8.75 -5.97
N PRO A 133 -2.16 -9.68 -5.26
CA PRO A 133 -0.87 -9.41 -4.62
C PRO A 133 0.20 -8.92 -5.61
N VAL A 134 1.09 -8.05 -5.13
CA VAL A 134 2.26 -7.58 -5.88
C VAL A 134 3.37 -8.63 -5.80
N THR A 135 3.81 -9.12 -6.94
CA THR A 135 4.83 -10.18 -7.09
C THR A 135 6.25 -9.66 -6.88
N GLN A 136 7.21 -10.57 -6.68
CA GLN A 136 8.63 -10.22 -6.62
C GLN A 136 9.17 -9.72 -7.96
N ARG A 137 8.70 -10.28 -9.09
CA ARG A 137 9.09 -9.83 -10.44
C ARG A 137 8.71 -8.36 -10.65
N GLU A 138 7.48 -7.98 -10.31
CA GLU A 138 7.02 -6.58 -10.38
C GLU A 138 7.85 -5.65 -9.49
N ARG A 139 8.24 -6.11 -8.30
CA ARG A 139 9.10 -5.33 -7.37
C ARG A 139 10.50 -5.09 -7.93
N ILE A 140 11.08 -6.09 -8.60
CA ILE A 140 12.37 -5.95 -9.26
C ILE A 140 12.25 -4.96 -10.41
N GLN A 141 11.25 -5.10 -11.27
CA GLN A 141 11.01 -4.17 -12.39
C GLN A 141 10.77 -2.74 -11.91
N ALA A 142 9.95 -2.53 -10.88
CA ALA A 142 9.70 -1.20 -10.33
C ALA A 142 10.96 -0.59 -9.70
N ALA A 143 11.85 -1.41 -9.13
CA ALA A 143 13.10 -0.96 -8.54
C ALA A 143 14.15 -0.53 -9.57
N GLU A 144 13.94 -0.77 -10.87
CA GLU A 144 14.80 -0.25 -11.94
C GLU A 144 14.55 1.25 -12.19
N TYR A 145 13.37 1.76 -11.82
CA TYR A 145 13.00 3.15 -12.03
C TYR A 145 13.59 4.07 -10.95
N PRO A 146 14.25 5.17 -11.32
CA PRO A 146 14.77 6.14 -10.36
C PRO A 146 13.66 6.81 -9.56
N VAL A 147 13.98 7.29 -8.36
CA VAL A 147 13.02 7.93 -7.43
C VAL A 147 12.25 9.09 -8.09
N ILE A 148 12.85 9.77 -9.07
CA ILE A 148 12.21 10.85 -9.84
C ILE A 148 10.94 10.38 -10.59
N SER A 149 10.88 9.10 -10.99
CA SER A 149 9.78 8.50 -11.74
C SER A 149 8.44 8.65 -11.03
N ARG A 150 8.44 8.56 -9.69
CA ARG A 150 7.26 8.80 -8.87
C ARG A 150 6.67 10.21 -9.07
N TYR A 151 7.52 11.22 -9.18
CA TYR A 151 7.10 12.60 -9.37
C TYR A 151 6.66 12.86 -10.82
N LEU A 152 7.31 12.23 -11.79
CA LEU A 152 6.91 12.26 -13.20
C LEU A 152 5.52 11.64 -13.38
N LEU A 153 5.25 10.49 -12.76
CA LEU A 153 3.93 9.85 -12.81
C LEU A 153 2.84 10.71 -12.16
N GLU A 154 3.13 11.40 -11.05
CA GLU A 154 2.21 12.40 -10.49
C GLU A 154 2.04 13.63 -11.39
N ALA A 155 2.98 13.91 -12.30
CA ALA A 155 2.88 14.99 -13.28
C ALA A 155 2.22 14.55 -14.60
N GLY A 156 1.83 13.27 -14.73
CA GLY A 156 1.14 12.74 -15.91
C GLY A 156 2.04 12.06 -16.94
N TRP A 157 3.30 11.77 -16.60
CA TRP A 157 4.15 10.87 -17.40
C TRP A 157 3.63 9.44 -17.29
N ASP A 158 3.71 8.68 -18.37
CA ASP A 158 3.40 7.24 -18.40
C ASP A 158 4.70 6.43 -18.44
N ILE A 159 4.73 5.30 -17.75
CA ILE A 159 5.89 4.41 -17.72
C ILE A 159 6.24 3.91 -19.12
N GLN A 160 7.51 4.03 -19.48
CA GLN A 160 8.08 3.51 -20.71
C GLN A 160 8.91 2.26 -20.44
N VAL A 161 8.76 1.24 -21.29
CA VAL A 161 9.55 0.00 -21.27
C VAL A 161 10.24 -0.14 -22.63
N PRO A 162 11.58 -0.23 -22.71
CA PRO A 162 12.55 -0.34 -21.61
C PRO A 162 12.70 0.94 -20.77
N VAL A 163 13.31 0.80 -19.59
CA VAL A 163 13.56 1.93 -18.66
C VAL A 163 14.40 3.00 -19.38
N PRO A 164 13.97 4.27 -19.36
CA PRO A 164 14.74 5.38 -19.95
C PRO A 164 16.13 5.53 -19.32
N SER A 165 17.04 6.18 -20.05
CA SER A 165 18.35 6.52 -19.50
C SER A 165 18.24 7.63 -18.46
N ILE A 166 19.29 7.80 -17.64
CA ILE A 166 19.34 8.87 -16.65
C ILE A 166 19.24 10.26 -17.30
N ASP A 167 19.81 10.44 -18.50
CA ASP A 167 19.72 11.69 -19.24
C ASP A 167 18.29 11.94 -19.74
N ASP A 168 17.60 10.90 -20.23
CA ASP A 168 16.17 11.00 -20.58
C ASP A 168 15.32 11.39 -19.36
N PHE A 169 15.61 10.85 -18.18
CA PHE A 169 14.91 11.24 -16.94
C PHE A 169 15.16 12.71 -16.56
N ARG A 170 16.35 13.26 -16.84
CA ARG A 170 16.63 14.69 -16.64
C ARG A 170 15.81 15.53 -17.62
N GLU A 171 15.78 15.17 -18.90
CA GLU A 171 14.99 15.86 -19.91
C GLU A 171 13.49 15.83 -19.57
N LEU A 172 12.96 14.65 -19.20
CA LEU A 172 11.60 14.49 -18.72
C LEU A 172 11.30 15.40 -17.52
N ALA A 173 12.21 15.50 -16.56
CA ALA A 173 12.03 16.37 -15.40
C ALA A 173 11.89 17.87 -15.79
N MET A 174 12.64 18.31 -16.82
CA MET A 174 12.55 19.66 -17.37
C MET A 174 11.24 19.87 -18.15
N ASP A 175 10.86 18.91 -18.99
CA ASP A 175 9.66 18.96 -19.83
C ASP A 175 8.38 19.02 -18.99
N PHE A 176 8.31 18.17 -17.95
CA PHE A 176 7.23 18.18 -16.97
C PHE A 176 7.36 19.31 -15.94
N ARG A 177 8.43 20.13 -16.02
CA ARG A 177 8.70 21.29 -15.17
C ARG A 177 8.65 20.96 -13.68
N LEU A 178 9.24 19.82 -13.31
CA LEU A 178 9.25 19.35 -11.93
C LEU A 178 9.97 20.35 -11.02
N LYS A 179 9.41 20.54 -9.82
CA LYS A 179 9.97 21.41 -8.78
C LYS A 179 10.18 20.63 -7.51
N LEU A 180 11.38 20.06 -7.39
CA LEU A 180 11.79 19.34 -6.19
C LEU A 180 12.64 20.22 -5.29
N LYS A 181 12.49 20.04 -3.97
CA LYS A 181 13.16 20.88 -2.98
C LYS A 181 14.68 20.71 -3.11
N GLY A 182 15.38 21.82 -3.37
CA GLY A 182 16.84 21.86 -3.47
C GLY A 182 17.39 21.46 -4.84
N CYS A 183 16.56 21.01 -5.78
CA CYS A 183 16.98 20.70 -7.16
C CYS A 183 17.03 21.97 -8.01
N ASP A 184 18.03 22.08 -8.88
CA ASP A 184 18.11 23.11 -9.91
C ASP A 184 17.20 22.76 -11.11
N LEU A 185 16.91 23.74 -11.96
CA LEU A 185 16.01 23.54 -13.11
C LEU A 185 16.55 22.54 -14.13
N GLU A 186 17.87 22.40 -14.20
CA GLU A 186 18.55 21.47 -15.11
C GLU A 186 18.79 20.10 -14.48
N PHE A 187 18.37 19.87 -13.23
CA PHE A 187 18.57 18.63 -12.49
C PHE A 187 20.04 18.14 -12.49
N THR A 188 20.99 19.08 -12.45
CA THR A 188 22.43 18.79 -12.52
C THR A 188 23.08 18.69 -11.15
N ASN A 189 22.51 19.36 -10.14
CA ASN A 189 23.14 19.49 -8.82
C ASN A 189 23.09 18.19 -7.99
N ASP A 190 23.89 18.14 -6.92
CA ASP A 190 24.00 16.96 -6.05
C ASP A 190 22.66 16.53 -5.42
N GLU A 191 21.77 17.49 -5.12
CA GLU A 191 20.43 17.18 -4.61
C GLU A 191 19.58 16.46 -5.65
N SER A 192 19.66 16.86 -6.92
CA SER A 192 18.95 16.22 -8.03
C SER A 192 19.44 14.79 -8.28
N GLN A 193 20.75 14.55 -8.13
CA GLN A 193 21.32 13.21 -8.31
C GLN A 193 20.70 12.18 -7.36
N LYS A 194 20.25 12.57 -6.16
CA LYS A 194 19.58 11.67 -5.22
C LYS A 194 18.25 11.12 -5.76
N TYR A 195 17.58 11.87 -6.65
CA TYR A 195 16.32 11.44 -7.26
C TYR A 195 16.53 10.60 -8.52
N LEU A 196 17.71 10.66 -9.13
CA LEU A 196 18.06 9.92 -10.35
C LEU A 196 18.61 8.52 -10.09
N ILE A 197 18.68 8.12 -8.82
CA ILE A 197 19.14 6.79 -8.41
C ILE A 197 17.93 5.88 -8.20
N PRO A 198 17.92 4.65 -8.74
CA PRO A 198 16.92 3.65 -8.43
C PRO A 198 16.88 3.33 -6.92
N PRO A 199 15.70 3.13 -6.33
CA PRO A 199 15.62 2.75 -4.92
C PRO A 199 16.29 1.40 -4.69
N PRO A 200 16.75 1.10 -3.46
CA PRO A 200 17.09 -0.28 -3.11
C PRO A 200 15.89 -1.18 -3.44
N GLN A 201 16.16 -2.43 -3.86
CA GLN A 201 15.13 -3.41 -4.22
C GLN A 201 13.94 -3.30 -3.27
N LEU A 202 12.73 -3.21 -3.84
CA LEU A 202 11.49 -3.07 -3.08
C LEU A 202 11.15 -4.38 -2.36
N VAL A 203 11.97 -4.80 -1.40
CA VAL A 203 11.79 -6.06 -0.66
C VAL A 203 10.43 -6.03 0.03
N PRO A 204 9.62 -7.09 -0.11
CA PRO A 204 8.30 -7.10 0.51
C PRO A 204 8.44 -7.00 2.03
N ILE A 205 7.72 -6.05 2.65
CA ILE A 205 7.57 -6.05 4.10
C ILE A 205 6.58 -7.18 4.44
N ASN A 206 7.11 -8.34 4.88
CA ASN A 206 6.37 -9.54 5.25
C ASN A 206 5.33 -10.00 4.21
N THR A 207 5.79 -10.28 2.99
CA THR A 207 5.05 -11.17 2.09
C THR A 207 5.70 -12.54 2.23
N PHE A 208 4.91 -13.56 2.57
CA PHE A 208 5.39 -14.95 2.58
C PHE A 208 6.14 -15.20 1.28
N GLN A 209 7.40 -15.65 1.43
CA GLN A 209 8.20 -16.08 0.30
C GLN A 209 7.51 -17.30 -0.31
N VAL A 210 6.83 -17.12 -1.43
CA VAL A 210 6.51 -18.23 -2.32
C VAL A 210 7.84 -18.62 -2.92
N ALA A 211 8.43 -19.68 -2.38
CA ALA A 211 9.63 -20.27 -2.92
C ALA A 211 9.39 -20.61 -4.40
N ASP A 212 10.42 -20.36 -5.20
CA ASP A 212 10.50 -20.60 -6.64
C ASP A 212 9.76 -21.89 -7.03
N PHE A 213 8.61 -21.73 -7.69
CA PHE A 213 8.00 -22.82 -8.45
C PHE A 213 8.57 -22.73 -9.87
N ASP A 214 9.38 -23.72 -10.21
CA ASP A 214 9.83 -23.98 -11.57
C ASP A 214 8.61 -24.02 -12.51
N GLU A 215 8.55 -23.06 -13.44
CA GLU A 215 7.64 -23.06 -14.58
C GLU A 215 8.11 -24.14 -15.58
N ASP A 216 7.80 -25.40 -15.32
CA ASP A 216 7.92 -26.49 -16.29
C ASP A 216 6.96 -27.64 -15.91
N LEU A 217 5.64 -27.42 -16.01
CA LEU A 217 4.69 -28.53 -16.21
C LEU A 217 3.50 -28.06 -17.06
N GLU A 218 3.30 -28.81 -18.14
CA GLU A 218 2.30 -28.65 -19.20
C GLU A 218 0.85 -28.76 -18.69
N ASP A 219 -0.05 -28.21 -19.50
CA ASP A 219 -1.51 -28.23 -19.38
C ASP A 219 -2.09 -29.57 -18.88
N ASP A 220 -2.96 -29.52 -17.86
CA ASP A 220 -4.28 -30.19 -17.90
C ASP A 220 -5.15 -29.88 -16.67
N GLU A 221 -6.38 -29.49 -16.98
CA GLU A 221 -7.65 -29.67 -16.26
C GLU A 221 -7.92 -29.06 -14.86
N MET A 222 -9.17 -28.59 -14.73
CA MET A 222 -9.78 -27.91 -13.60
C MET A 222 -9.80 -28.73 -12.29
N GLU A 223 -9.53 -28.09 -11.14
CA GLU A 223 -10.30 -28.22 -9.88
C GLU A 223 -9.73 -27.30 -8.77
N THR A 224 -10.56 -26.42 -8.20
CA THR A 224 -10.35 -25.83 -6.86
C THR A 224 -10.99 -26.75 -5.83
N PRO A 225 -10.34 -27.09 -4.69
CA PRO A 225 -10.11 -26.11 -3.61
C PRO A 225 -8.74 -26.27 -2.90
N LYS A 226 -7.84 -25.27 -3.03
CA LYS A 226 -6.49 -25.26 -2.42
C LYS A 226 -6.40 -24.59 -1.03
N ASP A 227 -7.49 -24.05 -0.49
CA ASP A 227 -7.43 -23.23 0.74
C ASP A 227 -7.41 -24.05 2.04
N ILE A 228 -7.65 -25.37 2.01
CA ILE A 228 -7.64 -26.23 3.21
C ILE A 228 -6.25 -26.83 3.50
N ASP A 229 -5.41 -27.01 2.48
CA ASP A 229 -4.09 -27.66 2.63
C ASP A 229 -2.99 -26.71 3.15
N LEU A 230 -3.08 -25.42 2.80
CA LEU A 230 -2.02 -24.44 3.11
C LEU A 230 -1.81 -24.24 4.63
N ASP A 231 -2.89 -24.29 5.41
CA ASP A 231 -2.85 -24.16 6.86
C ASP A 231 -2.27 -25.40 7.56
N ILE A 232 -2.38 -26.58 6.95
CA ILE A 232 -1.85 -27.83 7.48
C ILE A 232 -0.35 -27.92 7.22
N ASP A 233 0.08 -27.58 6.01
CA ASP A 233 1.49 -27.58 5.61
C ASP A 233 2.33 -26.58 6.42
N LEU A 234 1.79 -25.37 6.65
CA LEU A 234 2.44 -24.37 7.48
C LEU A 234 2.59 -24.84 8.93
N GLN A 235 1.55 -25.45 9.50
CA GLN A 235 1.62 -25.96 10.87
C GLN A 235 2.64 -27.09 11.01
N ASN A 236 2.73 -27.98 10.02
CA ASN A 236 3.73 -29.06 10.00
C ASN A 236 5.15 -28.50 9.86
N PHE A 237 5.37 -27.50 9.02
CA PHE A 237 6.68 -26.85 8.89
C PHE A 237 7.14 -26.21 10.21
N ILE A 238 6.25 -25.46 10.88
CA ILE A 238 6.58 -24.83 12.16
C ILE A 238 6.84 -25.88 13.25
N TYR A 239 6.07 -26.97 13.27
CA TYR A 239 6.29 -28.10 14.17
C TYR A 239 7.71 -28.66 14.03
N GLU A 240 8.15 -28.96 12.79
CA GLU A 240 9.48 -29.52 12.54
C GLU A 240 10.59 -28.56 12.99
N LYS A 241 10.41 -27.25 12.78
CA LYS A 241 11.37 -26.24 13.25
C LYS A 241 11.43 -26.14 14.76
N LEU A 242 10.28 -26.13 15.46
CA LEU A 242 10.24 -26.12 16.92
C LEU A 242 10.87 -27.40 17.50
N HIS A 243 10.60 -28.56 16.89
CA HIS A 243 11.19 -29.82 17.32
C HIS A 243 12.71 -29.85 17.13
N SER A 244 13.21 -29.29 16.01
CA SER A 244 14.66 -29.21 15.73
C SER A 244 15.45 -28.40 16.76
N ILE A 245 14.79 -27.46 17.48
CA ILE A 245 15.38 -26.67 18.56
C ILE A 245 15.02 -27.21 19.96
N GLY A 246 14.46 -28.42 20.04
CA GLY A 246 14.15 -29.11 21.29
C GLY A 246 12.82 -28.72 21.95
N ILE A 247 11.94 -28.01 21.25
CA ILE A 247 10.63 -27.62 21.76
C ILE A 247 9.58 -28.63 21.28
N ASN A 248 8.97 -29.33 22.24
CA ASN A 248 7.96 -30.33 21.94
C ASN A 248 6.57 -29.70 21.85
N VAL A 249 5.94 -29.91 20.69
CA VAL A 249 4.53 -29.64 20.42
C VAL A 249 3.82 -30.99 20.27
N THR A 250 2.57 -31.14 20.72
CA THR A 250 1.79 -32.35 20.51
C THR A 250 1.02 -32.30 19.19
N LYS A 251 1.09 -33.38 18.40
CA LYS A 251 0.33 -33.52 17.15
C LYS A 251 -1.13 -33.85 17.47
N GLY A 252 -2.08 -33.09 16.94
CA GLY A 252 -3.52 -33.28 17.19
C GLY A 252 -4.35 -32.01 16.94
N PRO A 253 -5.65 -32.01 17.28
CA PRO A 253 -6.57 -30.89 17.02
C PRO A 253 -6.19 -29.58 17.72
N ASN A 254 -5.28 -29.63 18.70
CA ASN A 254 -4.78 -28.46 19.43
C ASN A 254 -3.38 -28.00 18.96
N MET A 255 -2.80 -28.63 17.94
CA MET A 255 -1.42 -28.37 17.47
C MET A 255 -1.20 -26.89 17.15
N GLN A 256 -2.13 -26.25 16.46
CA GLN A 256 -2.06 -24.82 16.14
C GLN A 256 -1.93 -23.94 17.40
N ARG A 257 -2.71 -24.25 18.44
CA ARG A 257 -2.69 -23.50 19.71
C ARG A 257 -1.37 -23.70 20.45
N GLU A 258 -0.80 -24.89 20.41
CA GLU A 258 0.48 -25.20 21.04
C GLU A 258 1.66 -24.57 20.29
N ILE A 259 1.61 -24.53 18.95
CA ILE A 259 2.57 -23.79 18.12
C ILE A 259 2.57 -22.30 18.52
N VAL A 260 1.40 -21.68 18.60
CA VAL A 260 1.28 -20.26 18.97
C VAL A 260 1.82 -19.99 20.38
N ALA A 261 1.56 -20.89 21.33
CA ALA A 261 2.08 -20.79 22.69
C ALA A 261 3.61 -20.91 22.74
N ALA A 262 4.18 -21.88 22.00
CA ALA A 262 5.62 -22.08 21.91
C ALA A 262 6.33 -20.87 21.28
N VAL A 263 5.81 -20.34 20.18
CA VAL A 263 6.37 -19.17 19.48
C VAL A 263 6.28 -17.91 20.36
N SER A 264 5.16 -17.71 21.06
CA SER A 264 5.01 -16.58 21.99
C SER A 264 6.00 -16.68 23.15
N GLY A 265 6.18 -17.87 23.72
CA GLY A 265 7.16 -18.11 24.78
C GLY A 265 8.60 -17.84 24.34
N LEU A 266 8.97 -18.22 23.10
CA LEU A 266 10.26 -17.87 22.51
C LEU A 266 10.45 -16.36 22.36
N ALA A 267 9.42 -15.65 21.87
CA ALA A 267 9.48 -14.21 21.69
C ALA A 267 9.67 -13.47 23.03
N ASP A 268 9.02 -13.93 24.10
CA ASP A 268 9.20 -13.36 25.43
C ASP A 268 10.58 -13.69 26.01
N LEU A 269 11.11 -14.88 25.74
CA LEU A 269 12.47 -15.26 26.14
C LEU A 269 13.53 -14.36 25.46
N VAL A 270 13.38 -14.09 24.16
CA VAL A 270 14.27 -13.20 23.40
C VAL A 270 14.25 -11.78 23.95
N LYS A 271 13.07 -11.24 24.27
CA LYS A 271 12.95 -9.92 24.91
C LYS A 271 13.67 -9.87 26.26
N ASN A 272 13.57 -10.94 27.05
CA ASN A 272 14.24 -11.02 28.35
C ASN A 272 15.77 -11.11 28.20
N PHE A 273 16.27 -11.82 27.19
CA PHE A 273 17.71 -11.84 26.89
C PHE A 273 18.24 -10.47 26.44
N GLU A 274 17.45 -9.69 25.71
CA GLU A 274 17.83 -8.32 25.32
C GLU A 274 17.98 -7.40 26.54
N GLY A 275 17.12 -7.58 27.57
CA GLY A 275 17.26 -6.92 28.87
C GLY A 275 18.51 -7.36 29.63
N CYS A 276 18.76 -8.67 29.74
CA CYS A 276 19.96 -9.19 30.41
C CYS A 276 21.27 -8.80 29.70
N TYR A 277 21.27 -8.69 28.38
CA TYR A 277 22.44 -8.25 27.62
C TYR A 277 22.85 -6.82 28.02
N LYS A 278 21.88 -5.91 28.18
CA LYS A 278 22.15 -4.53 28.60
C LYS A 278 22.69 -4.44 30.04
N GLU A 279 22.16 -5.25 30.95
CA GLU A 279 22.62 -5.30 32.35
C GLU A 279 24.02 -5.91 32.51
N VAL A 280 24.30 -7.02 31.81
CA VAL A 280 25.59 -7.73 31.91
C VAL A 280 26.75 -6.91 31.32
N PHE A 281 26.48 -6.13 30.26
CA PHE A 281 27.51 -5.34 29.60
C PHE A 281 27.54 -3.86 30.03
N GLN A 282 26.75 -3.46 31.04
CA GLN A 282 26.69 -2.08 31.58
C GLN A 282 26.67 -1.00 30.49
N LEU A 283 25.91 -1.23 29.42
CA LEU A 283 25.77 -0.26 28.35
C LEU A 283 24.80 0.83 28.82
N ASN A 284 25.34 1.87 29.45
CA ASN A 284 24.58 3.09 29.70
C ASN A 284 24.28 3.76 28.36
N ASP A 285 23.01 4.12 28.16
CA ASP A 285 22.53 4.92 27.03
C ASP A 285 23.18 6.31 27.07
N TYR A 286 24.42 6.42 26.56
CA TYR A 286 24.94 7.71 26.12
C TYR A 286 24.34 7.98 24.76
N TYR A 287 23.45 8.98 24.73
CA TYR A 287 23.29 10.04 23.73
C TYR A 287 21.83 10.49 23.69
N THR A 288 21.45 11.29 24.68
CA THR A 288 20.49 12.39 24.50
C THR A 288 21.27 13.70 24.50
N GLU A 289 20.87 14.58 23.59
CA GLU A 289 21.25 16.00 23.43
C GLU A 289 22.58 16.26 22.70
N GLU A 290 22.49 16.50 21.39
CA GLU A 290 22.54 17.84 20.78
C GLU A 290 21.71 17.90 19.49
#